data_AF-C0FXZ4-F1
#
_entry.id   AF-C0FXZ4-F1
#
_cell.length_a   1.000
_cell.length_b   1.000
_cell.length_c   1.000
_cell.angle_alpha   90.00
_cell.angle_beta   90.00
_cell.angle_gamma   90.00
#
_symmetry.space_group_name_H-M   'P 1'
#
loop_
_entity.id
_entity.type
_entity.pdbx_description
1 polymer ?
#
loop_
_entity_poly.entity_id
_entity_poly.type
_entity_poly.pdbx_seq_one_letter_code
_entity_poly.pdbx_strand_id
1 'polypeptide(L)'
;MNNQTVNELQKCAKLNKYFWNGLFAVIYEERRYEIPIGALTAGEDENYWIHETISTIKNYLSCKHVLDFSRFKEFCSGIHCNILDRHFIELLPLVNKAYAYLEEQDFTNGKVSKSKKYRQKILEQADMINDDTYMLEQQIAQDEWEHAKILEIFNDLTEKELSLLYLVADGYKYTHGCDDFFMEHFFQLNENGQALFKEALEVEYSQQNNSIDDEMCMFCRIMAVEKNTNIKAITPNMLYEKLEKIGFSSPEDAQKLKNYRYAETDTWVVLELFHKVMLAYADENIEDLPFGEKDCLLILLNWLVDIPSLRKQSAM
;
A
#
# COMPACT_ATOMS: atom_id res chain seq x y z
N MET A 1 -6.13 -27.96 -10.88
CA MET A 1 -5.27 -27.94 -9.68
C MET A 1 -3.94 -28.58 -9.99
N ASN A 2 -2.85 -27.84 -9.81
CA ASN A 2 -1.50 -28.36 -9.98
C ASN A 2 -1.10 -29.13 -8.69
N ASN A 3 -1.10 -30.46 -8.76
CA ASN A 3 -0.80 -31.33 -7.60
C ASN A 3 0.59 -31.09 -7.02
N GLN A 4 1.55 -30.62 -7.83
CA GLN A 4 2.90 -30.28 -7.36
C GLN A 4 2.89 -29.01 -6.52
N THR A 5 2.20 -27.95 -6.96
CA THR A 5 2.06 -26.69 -6.23
C THR A 5 1.39 -26.91 -4.87
N VAL A 6 0.35 -27.73 -4.82
CA VAL A 6 -0.35 -28.07 -3.57
C VAL A 6 0.58 -28.81 -2.60
N ASN A 7 1.39 -29.74 -3.10
CA ASN A 7 2.33 -30.49 -2.28
C ASN A 7 3.43 -29.59 -1.67
N GLU A 8 3.95 -28.62 -2.43
CA GLU A 8 4.95 -27.68 -1.92
C GLU A 8 4.37 -26.72 -0.88
N LEU A 9 3.19 -26.15 -1.13
CA LEU A 9 2.50 -25.31 -0.14
C LEU A 9 2.17 -26.09 1.15
N GLN A 10 1.84 -27.38 1.05
CA GLN A 10 1.66 -28.23 2.23
C GLN A 10 2.96 -28.47 3.01
N LYS A 11 4.14 -28.47 2.37
CA LYS A 11 5.43 -28.49 3.09
C LYS A 11 5.65 -27.18 3.83
N CYS A 12 5.33 -26.05 3.21
CA CYS A 12 5.35 -24.73 3.87
C CYS A 12 4.40 -24.69 5.09
N ALA A 13 3.21 -25.28 4.97
CA ALA A 13 2.26 -25.37 6.08
C ALA A 13 2.76 -26.21 7.27
N LYS A 14 3.66 -27.18 7.03
CA LYS A 14 4.31 -27.95 8.11
C LYS A 14 5.36 -27.13 8.87
N LEU A 15 5.92 -26.09 8.25
CA LEU A 15 6.91 -25.21 8.88
C LEU A 15 6.29 -24.22 9.86
N ASN A 16 5.08 -23.74 9.58
CA ASN A 16 4.35 -22.84 10.45
C ASN A 16 2.87 -23.20 10.40
N LYS A 17 2.28 -23.53 11.55
CA LYS A 17 0.85 -23.86 11.65
C LYS A 17 -0.07 -22.73 11.20
N TYR A 18 0.39 -21.48 11.21
CA TYR A 18 -0.33 -20.31 10.70
C TYR A 18 0.03 -19.94 9.26
N PHE A 19 0.76 -20.78 8.54
CA PHE A 19 1.19 -20.51 7.18
C PHE A 19 0.02 -20.13 6.26
N TRP A 20 -1.08 -20.89 6.31
CA TRP A 20 -2.26 -20.58 5.50
C TRP A 20 -2.90 -19.26 5.91
N ASN A 21 -2.84 -18.86 7.18
CA ASN A 21 -3.29 -17.55 7.63
C ASN A 21 -2.45 -16.43 6.99
N GLY A 22 -1.13 -16.55 7.04
CA GLY A 22 -0.23 -15.55 6.46
C GLY A 22 -0.36 -15.48 4.94
N LEU A 23 -0.47 -16.63 4.28
CA LEU A 23 -0.66 -16.68 2.84
C LEU A 23 -2.01 -16.09 2.44
N PHE A 24 -3.06 -16.40 3.21
CA PHE A 24 -4.38 -15.80 2.99
C PHE A 24 -4.35 -14.30 3.21
N ALA A 25 -3.72 -13.82 4.29
CA ALA A 25 -3.61 -12.40 4.59
C ALA A 25 -2.93 -11.64 3.45
N VAL A 26 -1.79 -12.13 2.96
CA VAL A 26 -1.06 -11.47 1.85
C VAL A 26 -1.89 -11.43 0.57
N ILE A 27 -2.56 -12.53 0.21
CA ILE A 27 -3.38 -12.56 -1.00
C ILE A 27 -4.64 -11.69 -0.84
N TYR A 28 -5.22 -11.67 0.36
CA TYR A 28 -6.43 -10.90 0.65
C TYR A 28 -6.16 -9.40 0.69
N GLU A 29 -5.06 -8.96 1.30
CA GLU A 29 -4.72 -7.53 1.43
C GLU A 29 -4.60 -6.84 0.06
N GLU A 30 -4.10 -7.52 -0.97
CA GLU A 30 -4.05 -6.98 -2.35
C GLU A 30 -5.43 -6.68 -2.94
N ARG A 31 -6.51 -7.28 -2.39
CA ARG A 31 -7.89 -7.16 -2.91
C ARG A 31 -8.91 -6.73 -1.86
N ARG A 32 -8.45 -6.32 -0.68
CA ARG A 32 -9.29 -6.08 0.49
C ARG A 32 -10.31 -4.94 0.28
N TYR A 33 -9.95 -3.94 -0.51
CA TYR A 33 -10.82 -2.81 -0.86
C TYR A 33 -11.94 -3.21 -1.85
N GLU A 34 -11.70 -4.21 -2.68
CA GLU A 34 -12.67 -4.71 -3.66
C GLU A 34 -13.62 -5.74 -3.05
N ILE A 35 -13.12 -6.54 -2.11
CA ILE A 35 -13.84 -7.70 -1.57
C ILE A 35 -13.86 -7.59 -0.05
N PRO A 36 -14.91 -7.00 0.55
CA PRO A 36 -15.00 -6.88 2.01
C PRO A 36 -15.10 -8.25 2.66
N ILE A 37 -14.63 -8.38 3.90
CA ILE A 37 -14.53 -9.66 4.61
C ILE A 37 -15.88 -10.42 4.64
N GLY A 38 -17.00 -9.70 4.73
CA GLY A 38 -18.34 -10.30 4.73
C GLY A 38 -18.77 -10.90 3.38
N ALA A 39 -18.10 -10.54 2.28
CA ALA A 39 -18.36 -11.07 0.94
C ALA A 39 -17.54 -12.33 0.63
N LEU A 40 -16.48 -12.63 1.40
CA LEU A 40 -15.60 -13.78 1.20
C LEU A 40 -16.30 -15.14 1.30
N THR A 41 -17.44 -15.19 1.98
CA THR A 41 -18.25 -16.39 2.21
C THR A 41 -19.52 -16.43 1.35
N ALA A 42 -19.73 -15.42 0.51
CA ALA A 42 -20.95 -15.23 -0.29
C ALA A 42 -20.84 -15.75 -1.75
N GLY A 43 -19.84 -16.57 -2.06
CA GLY A 43 -19.49 -16.96 -3.43
C GLY A 43 -20.44 -17.97 -4.10
N GLU A 44 -21.10 -17.49 -5.16
CA GLU A 44 -21.72 -18.15 -6.35
C GLU A 44 -22.91 -19.13 -6.21
N ASP A 45 -23.25 -19.64 -5.02
CA ASP A 45 -24.45 -20.49 -4.86
C ASP A 45 -25.24 -20.05 -3.62
N GLU A 46 -26.43 -19.44 -3.81
CA GLU A 46 -27.32 -18.96 -2.74
C GLU A 46 -27.72 -20.07 -1.73
N ASN A 47 -27.40 -21.33 -2.03
CA ASN A 47 -27.71 -22.51 -1.22
C ASN A 47 -26.56 -23.03 -0.34
N TYR A 48 -25.37 -22.42 -0.36
CA TYR A 48 -24.26 -22.83 0.53
C TYR A 48 -23.77 -21.66 1.39
N TRP A 49 -24.61 -21.22 2.32
CA TRP A 49 -24.18 -20.34 3.40
C TRP A 49 -23.21 -21.09 4.31
N ILE A 50 -21.91 -20.94 4.06
CA ILE A 50 -20.91 -21.30 5.05
C ILE A 50 -21.07 -20.29 6.20
N HIS A 51 -21.54 -20.77 7.36
CA HIS A 51 -21.77 -19.99 8.59
C HIS A 51 -20.48 -19.45 9.25
N GLU A 52 -19.56 -18.84 8.49
CA GLU A 52 -18.42 -18.15 9.06
C GLU A 52 -18.75 -16.67 9.26
N THR A 53 -18.61 -16.21 10.51
CA THR A 53 -18.87 -14.81 10.85
C THR A 53 -17.69 -13.93 10.45
N ILE A 54 -17.93 -12.63 10.22
CA ILE A 54 -16.87 -11.63 10.00
C ILE A 54 -15.81 -11.71 11.11
N SER A 55 -16.24 -11.96 12.36
CA SER A 55 -15.33 -12.15 13.49
C SER A 55 -14.42 -13.36 13.31
N THR A 56 -14.92 -14.47 12.75
CA THR A 56 -14.11 -15.66 12.53
C THR A 56 -13.02 -15.40 11.48
N ILE A 57 -13.35 -14.71 10.40
CA ILE A 57 -12.38 -14.38 9.34
C ILE A 57 -11.34 -13.38 9.84
N LYS A 58 -11.75 -12.35 10.60
CA LYS A 58 -10.82 -11.44 11.28
C LYS A 58 -9.89 -12.18 12.24
N ASN A 59 -10.38 -13.21 12.94
CA ASN A 59 -9.55 -14.05 13.79
C ASN A 59 -8.56 -14.91 12.99
N TYR A 60 -8.87 -15.31 11.75
CA TYR A 60 -7.90 -15.96 10.87
C TYR A 60 -6.85 -14.97 10.36
N LEU A 61 -7.24 -13.78 9.89
CA LEU A 61 -6.30 -12.76 9.41
C LEU A 61 -5.33 -12.31 10.51
N SER A 62 -5.82 -12.15 11.74
CA SER A 62 -4.99 -11.83 12.92
C SER A 62 -4.34 -13.05 13.59
N CYS A 63 -4.35 -14.22 12.94
CA CYS A 63 -3.72 -15.46 13.43
C CYS A 63 -4.17 -15.93 14.85
N LYS A 64 -5.36 -15.51 15.31
CA LYS A 64 -5.98 -15.97 16.57
C LYS A 64 -6.51 -17.40 16.44
N HIS A 65 -6.93 -17.80 15.24
CA HIS A 65 -7.29 -19.18 14.90
C HIS A 65 -6.41 -19.70 13.77
N VAL A 66 -6.14 -21.01 13.76
CA VAL A 66 -5.38 -21.65 12.68
C VAL A 66 -6.30 -21.89 11.49
N LEU A 67 -5.94 -21.33 10.34
CA LEU A 67 -6.61 -21.57 9.07
C LEU A 67 -6.09 -22.88 8.46
N ASP A 68 -6.99 -23.79 8.10
CA ASP A 68 -6.62 -25.01 7.39
C ASP A 68 -6.70 -24.84 5.87
N PHE A 69 -6.19 -25.83 5.13
CA PHE A 69 -6.15 -25.80 3.67
C PHE A 69 -7.55 -25.76 3.02
N SER A 70 -8.56 -26.40 3.63
CA SER A 70 -9.93 -26.44 3.08
C SER A 70 -10.54 -25.04 3.13
N ARG A 71 -10.46 -24.41 4.31
CA ARG A 71 -10.95 -23.04 4.53
C ARG A 71 -10.16 -22.00 3.75
N PHE A 72 -8.85 -22.17 3.65
CA PHE A 72 -8.00 -21.36 2.79
C PHE A 72 -8.49 -21.37 1.33
N LYS A 73 -8.75 -22.56 0.79
CA LYS A 73 -9.24 -22.71 -0.58
C LYS A 73 -10.61 -22.06 -0.79
N GLU A 74 -11.52 -22.20 0.18
CA GLU A 74 -12.82 -21.55 0.16
C GLU A 74 -12.66 -20.03 0.09
N PHE A 75 -11.84 -19.43 0.95
CA PHE A 75 -11.63 -17.98 0.94
C PHE A 75 -10.90 -17.49 -0.32
N CYS A 76 -9.92 -18.23 -0.83
CA CYS A 76 -9.28 -17.93 -2.11
C CYS A 76 -10.28 -17.93 -3.28
N SER A 77 -11.29 -18.80 -3.22
CA SER A 77 -12.36 -18.83 -4.22
C SER A 77 -13.27 -17.59 -4.08
N GLY A 78 -13.58 -17.18 -2.84
CA GLY A 78 -14.34 -15.96 -2.54
C GLY A 78 -13.66 -14.67 -2.98
N ILE A 79 -12.32 -14.66 -3.12
CA ILE A 79 -11.56 -13.55 -3.72
C ILE A 79 -11.25 -13.74 -5.20
N HIS A 80 -11.89 -14.71 -5.87
CA HIS A 80 -11.67 -15.07 -7.26
C HIS A 80 -10.17 -15.27 -7.61
N CYS A 81 -9.37 -15.80 -6.67
CA CYS A 81 -7.94 -16.03 -6.83
C CYS A 81 -7.64 -17.52 -6.80
N ASN A 82 -7.34 -18.10 -7.96
CA ASN A 82 -7.01 -19.51 -8.07
C ASN A 82 -5.49 -19.72 -8.09
N ILE A 83 -4.85 -19.56 -6.93
CA ILE A 83 -3.41 -19.79 -6.81
C ILE A 83 -3.03 -21.28 -6.98
N LEU A 84 -3.98 -22.20 -6.79
CA LEU A 84 -3.70 -23.63 -6.81
C LEU A 84 -3.52 -24.18 -8.24
N ASP A 85 -3.84 -23.37 -9.25
CA ASP A 85 -3.56 -23.65 -10.66
C ASP A 85 -2.27 -23.02 -11.17
N ARG A 86 -1.64 -22.15 -10.36
CA ARG A 86 -0.33 -21.54 -10.66
C ARG A 86 0.82 -22.49 -10.38
N HIS A 87 1.96 -22.25 -11.02
CA HIS A 87 3.20 -22.94 -10.66
C HIS A 87 3.71 -22.42 -9.31
N PHE A 88 4.27 -23.30 -8.47
CA PHE A 88 4.76 -22.90 -7.14
C PHE A 88 5.78 -21.75 -7.20
N ILE A 89 6.58 -21.69 -8.27
CA ILE A 89 7.55 -20.62 -8.49
C ILE A 89 6.89 -19.24 -8.61
N GLU A 90 5.71 -19.16 -9.22
CA GLU A 90 4.92 -17.93 -9.34
C GLU A 90 4.30 -17.52 -7.99
N LEU A 91 4.25 -18.44 -7.02
CA LEU A 91 3.72 -18.21 -5.68
C LEU A 91 4.81 -17.94 -4.65
N LEU A 92 6.08 -18.19 -4.95
CA LEU A 92 7.20 -17.99 -4.03
C LEU A 92 7.23 -16.58 -3.41
N PRO A 93 6.99 -15.49 -4.17
CA PRO A 93 6.92 -14.15 -3.58
C PRO A 93 5.83 -14.03 -2.52
N LEU A 94 4.64 -14.61 -2.77
CA LEU A 94 3.53 -14.62 -1.83
C LEU A 94 3.82 -15.49 -0.61
N VAL A 95 4.50 -16.62 -0.80
CA VAL A 95 4.96 -17.51 0.28
C VAL A 95 5.97 -16.78 1.17
N ASN A 96 6.90 -16.01 0.61
CA ASN A 96 7.89 -15.24 1.35
C ASN A 96 7.23 -14.09 2.12
N LYS A 97 6.37 -13.31 1.46
CA LYS A 97 5.55 -12.28 2.11
C LYS A 97 4.72 -12.87 3.25
N ALA A 98 4.15 -14.06 3.07
CA ALA A 98 3.36 -14.73 4.10
C ALA A 98 4.20 -15.06 5.34
N TYR A 99 5.45 -15.51 5.15
CA TYR A 99 6.34 -15.76 6.27
C TYR A 99 6.84 -14.48 6.94
N ALA A 100 7.12 -13.42 6.18
CA ALA A 100 7.48 -12.12 6.73
C ALA A 100 6.34 -11.54 7.58
N TYR A 101 5.11 -11.55 7.04
CA TYR A 101 3.90 -11.19 7.78
C TYR A 101 3.78 -11.97 9.09
N LEU A 102 3.99 -13.29 9.06
CA LEU A 102 3.92 -14.13 10.27
C LEU A 102 5.06 -13.87 11.27
N GLU A 103 6.18 -13.30 10.84
CA GLU A 103 7.26 -12.86 11.74
C GLU A 103 6.95 -11.54 12.41
N GLU A 104 6.27 -10.63 11.71
CA GLU A 104 5.83 -9.33 12.22
C GLU A 104 4.68 -9.40 13.23
N GLN A 105 3.85 -10.44 13.16
CA GLN A 105 2.74 -10.66 14.11
C GLN A 105 3.18 -11.05 15.55
N ASP A 106 4.48 -10.94 15.85
CA ASP A 106 5.18 -11.18 17.13
C ASP A 106 4.42 -12.11 18.10
N PHE A 107 4.42 -13.41 17.80
CA PHE A 107 3.90 -14.44 18.70
C PHE A 107 4.86 -14.63 19.89
N THR A 108 4.87 -13.68 20.82
CA THR A 108 5.81 -13.61 21.94
C THR A 108 5.75 -14.87 22.81
N ASN A 109 6.62 -15.84 22.52
CA ASN A 109 7.28 -16.75 23.46
C ASN A 109 8.35 -17.60 22.73
N GLY A 110 9.49 -16.97 22.46
CA GLY A 110 10.81 -17.58 22.73
C GLY A 110 11.25 -18.84 21.97
N LYS A 111 10.74 -19.18 20.78
CA LYS A 111 11.30 -20.31 19.98
C LYS A 111 11.43 -20.10 18.46
N VAL A 112 11.43 -18.86 17.95
CA VAL A 112 11.64 -18.62 16.51
C VAL A 112 13.08 -18.93 16.05
N SER A 113 14.05 -18.97 16.99
CA SER A 113 15.48 -19.20 16.73
C SER A 113 15.83 -20.54 16.05
N LYS A 114 14.97 -21.59 16.17
CA LYS A 114 15.19 -22.87 15.45
C LYS A 114 14.52 -22.93 14.07
N SER A 115 13.57 -22.03 13.79
CA SER A 115 12.81 -22.03 12.53
C SER A 115 13.63 -21.50 11.36
N LYS A 116 14.55 -20.55 11.58
CA LYS A 116 15.39 -19.99 10.49
C LYS A 116 16.31 -21.06 9.88
N LYS A 117 16.98 -21.89 10.69
CA LYS A 117 17.79 -23.02 10.22
C LYS A 117 17.00 -24.16 9.58
N TYR A 118 15.77 -24.41 10.04
CA TYR A 118 14.92 -25.48 9.47
C TYR A 118 14.16 -25.01 8.22
N ARG A 119 13.78 -23.74 8.16
CA ARG A 119 13.29 -23.04 6.96
C ARG A 119 14.38 -23.00 5.92
N GLN A 120 15.61 -22.64 6.32
CA GLN A 120 16.80 -22.75 5.48
C GLN A 120 17.06 -24.20 5.04
N LYS A 121 16.79 -25.22 5.87
CA LYS A 121 16.95 -26.63 5.47
C LYS A 121 15.85 -27.17 4.53
N ILE A 122 14.61 -26.69 4.65
CA ILE A 122 13.51 -27.04 3.72
C ILE A 122 13.66 -26.26 2.41
N LEU A 123 14.12 -25.01 2.49
CA LEU A 123 14.56 -24.23 1.33
C LEU A 123 15.77 -24.93 0.68
N GLU A 124 16.82 -25.29 1.42
CA GLU A 124 17.99 -26.07 0.92
C GLU A 124 17.58 -27.43 0.30
N GLN A 125 16.55 -28.09 0.82
CA GLN A 125 16.01 -29.33 0.24
C GLN A 125 15.13 -29.09 -1.00
N ALA A 126 14.54 -27.91 -1.15
CA ALA A 126 13.93 -27.43 -2.38
C ALA A 126 14.99 -26.87 -3.37
N ASP A 127 16.11 -26.34 -2.87
CA ASP A 127 17.28 -25.83 -3.59
C ASP A 127 18.10 -26.97 -4.20
N MET A 128 17.96 -28.20 -3.69
CA MET A 128 18.46 -29.40 -4.37
C MET A 128 17.80 -29.65 -5.75
N ILE A 129 16.77 -28.88 -6.11
CA ILE A 129 16.10 -28.95 -7.43
C ILE A 129 16.57 -27.87 -8.43
N ASN A 130 17.34 -26.81 -8.10
CA ASN A 130 18.20 -26.09 -9.08
C ASN A 130 18.93 -24.83 -8.54
N ASP A 131 20.27 -24.84 -8.68
CA ASP A 131 21.21 -23.76 -9.02
C ASP A 131 20.99 -22.33 -8.42
N ASP A 132 21.53 -22.11 -7.21
CA ASP A 132 21.58 -20.83 -6.45
C ASP A 132 22.06 -19.61 -7.26
N THR A 133 22.81 -19.83 -8.33
CA THR A 133 23.37 -18.77 -9.18
C THR A 133 22.27 -18.04 -9.96
N TYR A 134 21.26 -18.77 -10.47
CA TYR A 134 20.22 -18.22 -11.35
C TYR A 134 19.20 -17.33 -10.62
N MET A 135 18.87 -17.66 -9.37
CA MET A 135 17.90 -16.89 -8.57
C MET A 135 18.51 -15.60 -8.01
N LEU A 136 19.79 -15.63 -7.63
CA LEU A 136 20.53 -14.43 -7.29
C LEU A 136 20.67 -13.51 -8.51
N GLU A 137 20.93 -14.07 -9.70
CA GLU A 137 20.95 -13.32 -10.95
C GLU A 137 19.59 -12.69 -11.28
N GLN A 138 18.46 -13.37 -11.03
CA GLN A 138 17.14 -12.79 -11.23
C GLN A 138 16.77 -11.71 -10.21
N GLN A 139 17.15 -11.90 -8.93
CA GLN A 139 16.90 -10.88 -7.91
C GLN A 139 17.76 -9.65 -8.13
N ILE A 140 19.05 -9.83 -8.45
CA ILE A 140 19.92 -8.73 -8.88
C ILE A 140 19.34 -8.05 -10.12
N ALA A 141 18.87 -8.83 -11.11
CA ALA A 141 18.26 -8.25 -12.31
C ALA A 141 16.97 -7.48 -12.02
N GLN A 142 16.16 -7.91 -11.06
CA GLN A 142 14.96 -7.20 -10.63
C GLN A 142 15.31 -5.93 -9.86
N ASP A 143 16.23 -5.99 -8.90
CA ASP A 143 16.70 -4.83 -8.14
C ASP A 143 17.37 -3.80 -9.07
N GLU A 144 18.17 -4.26 -10.03
CA GLU A 144 18.76 -3.42 -11.09
C GLU A 144 17.70 -2.80 -11.99
N TRP A 145 16.64 -3.56 -12.33
CA TRP A 145 15.53 -3.06 -13.13
C TRP A 145 14.71 -2.02 -12.37
N GLU A 146 14.38 -2.26 -11.11
CA GLU A 146 13.63 -1.32 -10.25
C GLU A 146 14.43 -0.03 -10.03
N HIS A 147 15.71 -0.16 -9.70
CA HIS A 147 16.62 0.97 -9.60
C HIS A 147 16.69 1.75 -10.91
N ALA A 148 16.89 1.08 -12.05
CA ALA A 148 16.90 1.75 -13.35
C ALA A 148 15.59 2.48 -13.66
N LYS A 149 14.45 1.89 -13.30
CA LYS A 149 13.12 2.51 -13.48
C LYS A 149 12.88 3.70 -12.58
N ILE A 150 13.31 3.64 -11.33
CA ILE A 150 13.21 4.78 -10.41
C ILE A 150 14.10 5.93 -10.91
N LEU A 151 15.33 5.62 -11.37
CA LEU A 151 16.19 6.62 -11.96
C LEU A 151 15.60 7.22 -13.24
N GLU A 152 14.96 6.44 -14.11
CA GLU A 152 14.22 6.94 -15.27
C GLU A 152 13.16 7.98 -14.85
N ILE A 153 12.35 7.67 -13.83
CA ILE A 153 11.32 8.57 -13.29
C ILE A 153 11.91 9.90 -12.81
N PHE A 154 13.07 9.86 -12.15
CA PHE A 154 13.75 11.03 -11.57
C PHE A 154 14.63 11.79 -12.55
N ASN A 155 15.17 11.15 -13.57
CA ASN A 155 16.00 11.80 -14.59
C ASN A 155 15.20 12.84 -15.41
N ASP A 156 13.88 12.68 -15.50
CA ASP A 156 12.99 13.65 -16.15
C ASP A 156 12.75 14.92 -15.31
N LEU A 157 13.24 14.97 -14.07
CA LEU A 157 12.99 16.08 -13.15
C LEU A 157 14.09 17.14 -13.25
N THR A 158 13.67 18.40 -13.17
CA THR A 158 14.56 19.55 -13.04
C THR A 158 15.28 19.54 -11.68
N GLU A 159 16.42 20.22 -11.58
CA GLU A 159 17.18 20.35 -10.33
C GLU A 159 16.33 20.94 -9.18
N LYS A 160 15.41 21.87 -9.51
CA LYS A 160 14.47 22.44 -8.55
C LYS A 160 13.47 21.40 -8.04
N GLU A 161 12.93 20.57 -8.93
CA GLU A 161 12.00 19.50 -8.57
C GLU A 161 12.70 18.43 -7.74
N LEU A 162 13.90 17.98 -8.14
CA LEU A 162 14.70 17.03 -7.36
C LEU A 162 14.99 17.54 -5.95
N SER A 163 15.36 18.83 -5.83
CA SER A 163 15.61 19.45 -4.53
C SER A 163 14.36 19.47 -3.64
N LEU A 164 13.20 19.83 -4.21
CA LEU A 164 11.93 19.78 -3.50
C LEU A 164 11.62 18.36 -3.04
N LEU A 165 11.62 17.39 -3.96
CA LEU A 165 11.29 16.00 -3.65
C LEU A 165 12.24 15.39 -2.64
N TYR A 166 13.50 15.83 -2.62
CA TYR A 166 14.46 15.43 -1.60
C TYR A 166 14.06 15.91 -0.21
N LEU A 167 13.50 17.10 -0.05
CA LEU A 167 12.90 17.50 1.23
C LEU A 167 11.64 16.68 1.53
N VAL A 168 10.79 16.47 0.52
CA VAL A 168 9.55 15.71 0.70
C VAL A 168 9.80 14.30 1.19
N ALA A 169 10.87 13.65 0.70
CA ALA A 169 11.28 12.32 1.13
C ALA A 169 11.51 12.19 2.65
N ASP A 170 11.90 13.25 3.37
CA ASP A 170 12.03 13.19 4.84
C ASP A 170 10.68 13.06 5.56
N GLY A 171 9.65 13.69 4.99
CA GLY A 171 8.27 13.64 5.48
C GLY A 171 7.45 12.48 4.94
N TYR A 172 7.92 11.84 3.86
CA TYR A 172 7.16 10.83 3.12
C TYR A 172 6.80 9.59 3.95
N LYS A 173 7.57 9.25 4.97
CA LYS A 173 7.21 8.17 5.91
C LYS A 173 5.97 8.48 6.78
N TYR A 174 5.52 9.74 6.81
CA TYR A 174 4.34 10.18 7.55
C TYR A 174 3.11 10.34 6.65
N THR A 175 3.25 10.18 5.32
CA THR A 175 2.12 10.30 4.41
C THR A 175 1.18 9.12 4.57
N HIS A 176 -0.12 9.40 4.57
CA HIS A 176 -1.17 8.41 4.54
C HIS A 176 -1.65 8.21 3.10
N GLY A 177 -2.33 7.09 2.82
CA GLY A 177 -2.82 6.79 1.47
C GLY A 177 -3.77 7.85 0.91
N CYS A 178 -4.50 8.58 1.76
CA CYS A 178 -5.33 9.70 1.33
C CYS A 178 -4.52 10.92 0.86
N ASP A 179 -3.32 11.14 1.39
CA ASP A 179 -2.46 12.26 0.99
C ASP A 179 -1.91 12.05 -0.43
N ASP A 180 -1.53 10.81 -0.75
CA ASP A 180 -1.11 10.42 -2.10
C ASP A 180 -2.25 10.59 -3.11
N PHE A 181 -3.46 10.16 -2.74
CA PHE A 181 -4.66 10.37 -3.56
C PHE A 181 -4.94 11.85 -3.78
N PHE A 182 -4.86 12.67 -2.71
CA PHE A 182 -5.02 14.11 -2.80
C PHE A 182 -4.01 14.69 -3.79
N MET A 183 -2.72 14.38 -3.65
CA MET A 183 -1.69 14.96 -4.50
C MET A 183 -1.85 14.54 -5.97
N GLU A 184 -2.22 13.29 -6.22
CA GLU A 184 -2.48 12.81 -7.59
C GLU A 184 -3.64 13.56 -8.27
N HIS A 185 -4.72 13.83 -7.56
CA HIS A 185 -5.95 14.40 -8.14
C HIS A 185 -5.98 15.92 -8.08
N PHE A 186 -5.52 16.53 -7.00
CA PHE A 186 -5.51 17.98 -6.81
C PHE A 186 -4.66 18.70 -7.87
N PHE A 187 -3.57 18.11 -8.33
CA PHE A 187 -2.77 18.70 -9.41
C PHE A 187 -3.40 18.58 -10.80
N GLN A 188 -4.40 17.73 -10.98
CA GLN A 188 -5.17 17.66 -12.22
C GLN A 188 -6.18 18.80 -12.34
N LEU A 189 -6.55 19.44 -11.23
CA LEU A 189 -7.45 20.59 -11.21
C LEU A 189 -6.74 21.87 -11.67
N ASN A 190 -7.42 22.71 -12.44
CA ASN A 190 -6.99 24.07 -12.72
C ASN A 190 -7.21 24.99 -11.51
N GLU A 191 -6.79 26.26 -11.60
CA GLU A 191 -6.88 27.22 -10.50
C GLU A 191 -8.29 27.33 -9.90
N ASN A 192 -9.33 27.32 -10.74
CA ASN A 192 -10.72 27.38 -10.27
C ASN A 192 -11.13 26.10 -9.55
N GLY A 193 -10.75 24.93 -10.06
CA GLY A 193 -11.02 23.65 -9.42
C GLY A 193 -10.32 23.53 -8.07
N GLN A 194 -9.05 23.95 -7.99
CA GLN A 194 -8.28 23.98 -6.75
C GLN A 194 -8.88 24.94 -5.72
N ALA A 195 -9.32 26.12 -6.15
CA ALA A 195 -10.00 27.09 -5.28
C ALA A 195 -11.33 26.56 -4.74
N LEU A 196 -12.14 25.90 -5.57
CA LEU A 196 -13.40 25.29 -5.14
C LEU A 196 -13.17 24.18 -4.12
N PHE A 197 -12.18 23.31 -4.36
CA PHE A 197 -11.87 22.25 -3.42
C PHE A 197 -11.39 22.82 -2.08
N LYS A 198 -10.53 23.85 -2.12
CA LYS A 198 -10.07 24.56 -0.93
C LYS A 198 -11.24 25.20 -0.16
N GLU A 199 -12.15 25.88 -0.84
CA GLU A 199 -13.34 26.47 -0.22
C GLU A 199 -14.21 25.41 0.47
N ALA A 200 -14.42 24.26 -0.19
CA ALA A 200 -15.16 23.14 0.41
C ALA A 200 -14.48 22.63 1.70
N LEU A 201 -13.16 22.48 1.69
CA LEU A 201 -12.40 22.09 2.87
C LEU A 201 -12.46 23.12 4.00
N GLU A 202 -12.40 24.42 3.68
CA GLU A 202 -12.50 25.49 4.67
C GLU A 202 -13.88 25.51 5.34
N VAL A 203 -14.94 25.27 4.57
CA VAL A 203 -16.31 25.13 5.08
C VAL A 203 -16.41 23.92 6.00
N GLU A 204 -15.98 22.74 5.57
CA GLU A 204 -16.00 21.52 6.39
C GLU A 204 -15.20 21.67 7.67
N TYR A 205 -13.97 22.19 7.58
CA TYR A 205 -13.11 22.41 8.74
C TYR A 205 -13.74 23.41 9.74
N SER A 206 -14.40 24.46 9.27
CA SER A 206 -15.06 25.44 10.15
C SER A 206 -16.21 24.86 10.98
N GLN A 207 -16.81 23.75 10.53
CA GLN A 207 -17.89 23.05 11.23
C GLN A 207 -17.36 22.06 12.27
N GLN A 208 -16.07 21.70 12.20
CA GLN A 208 -15.44 20.78 13.12
C GLN A 208 -14.95 21.52 14.38
N ASN A 209 -15.37 21.04 15.56
CA ASN A 209 -15.06 21.66 16.86
C ASN A 209 -13.68 21.26 17.44
N ASN A 210 -12.92 20.39 16.75
CA ASN A 210 -11.67 19.83 17.26
C ASN A 210 -10.51 20.07 16.29
N SER A 211 -9.39 20.53 16.82
CA SER A 211 -8.12 20.63 16.11
C SER A 211 -7.32 19.35 16.35
N ILE A 212 -7.37 18.41 15.41
CA ILE A 212 -6.51 17.23 15.41
C ILE A 212 -5.31 17.50 14.51
N ASP A 213 -4.10 17.40 15.07
CA ASP A 213 -2.84 17.54 14.36
C ASP A 213 -2.00 16.27 14.57
N ASP A 214 -1.46 15.71 13.50
CA ASP A 214 -0.46 14.63 13.53
C ASP A 214 0.89 15.08 12.93
N GLU A 215 1.82 14.15 12.77
CA GLU A 215 3.11 14.39 12.15
C GLU A 215 3.02 14.90 10.71
N MET A 216 2.00 14.49 9.94
CA MET A 216 1.78 14.95 8.57
C MET A 216 1.32 16.41 8.54
N CYS A 217 0.42 16.81 9.44
CA CYS A 217 0.05 18.22 9.64
C CYS A 217 1.27 19.09 9.95
N MET A 218 2.15 18.63 10.85
CA MET A 218 3.39 19.35 11.17
C MET A 218 4.33 19.45 9.96
N PHE A 219 4.46 18.36 9.20
CA PHE A 219 5.28 18.33 8.00
C PHE A 219 4.77 19.31 6.93
N CYS A 220 3.46 19.36 6.69
CA CYS A 220 2.85 20.31 5.74
C CYS A 220 3.14 21.76 6.13
N ARG A 221 3.05 22.12 7.42
CA ARG A 221 3.40 23.47 7.90
C ARG A 221 4.84 23.85 7.63
N ILE A 222 5.76 22.90 7.87
CA ILE A 222 7.18 23.12 7.59
C ILE A 222 7.36 23.37 6.10
N MET A 223 6.82 22.52 5.24
CA MET A 223 6.92 22.65 3.78
C MET A 223 6.26 23.91 3.23
N ALA A 224 5.17 24.38 3.84
CA ALA A 224 4.50 25.62 3.44
C ALA A 224 5.40 26.86 3.65
N VAL A 225 6.23 26.84 4.69
CA VAL A 225 7.12 27.96 5.06
C VAL A 225 8.52 27.81 4.48
N GLU A 226 8.98 26.59 4.26
CA GLU A 226 10.32 26.28 3.78
C GLU A 226 10.47 26.68 2.31
N LYS A 227 11.01 27.88 2.10
CA LYS A 227 11.43 28.32 0.77
C LYS A 227 12.68 27.51 0.41
N ASN A 228 12.56 26.62 -0.59
CA ASN A 228 13.54 25.77 -1.30
C ASN A 228 14.93 26.38 -1.63
N THR A 229 15.49 27.22 -0.77
CA THR A 229 16.41 28.29 -1.18
C THR A 229 17.87 27.95 -1.01
N ASN A 230 18.22 26.77 -0.48
CA ASN A 230 19.62 26.42 -0.18
C ASN A 230 19.95 24.92 -0.24
N ILE A 231 19.27 24.15 -1.09
CA ILE A 231 19.64 22.73 -1.26
C ILE A 231 20.76 22.66 -2.30
N LYS A 232 21.86 21.98 -1.95
CA LYS A 232 22.93 21.63 -2.89
C LYS A 232 22.32 20.89 -4.08
N ALA A 233 22.92 20.99 -5.27
CA ALA A 233 22.48 20.27 -6.46
C ALA A 233 22.19 18.78 -6.15
N ILE A 234 20.91 18.42 -6.04
CA ILE A 234 20.46 17.06 -5.77
C ILE A 234 20.47 16.30 -7.08
N THR A 235 21.07 15.11 -7.07
CA THR A 235 21.02 14.19 -8.21
C THR A 235 19.91 13.16 -8.04
N PRO A 236 19.41 12.55 -9.13
CA PRO A 236 18.47 11.43 -9.07
C PRO A 236 18.93 10.29 -8.15
N ASN A 237 20.23 9.94 -8.19
CA ASN A 237 20.80 8.91 -7.31
C ASN A 237 20.71 9.29 -5.83
N MET A 238 20.96 10.55 -5.48
CA MET A 238 20.83 10.99 -4.08
C MET A 238 19.39 10.88 -3.59
N LEU A 239 18.40 11.17 -4.44
CA LEU A 239 17.00 11.00 -4.10
C LEU A 239 16.63 9.52 -3.96
N TYR A 240 17.08 8.65 -4.86
CA TYR A 240 16.91 7.19 -4.76
C TYR A 240 17.47 6.64 -3.45
N GLU A 241 18.75 6.92 -3.13
CA GLU A 241 19.40 6.47 -1.89
C GLU A 241 18.64 6.93 -0.63
N LYS A 242 17.95 8.07 -0.72
CA LYS A 242 17.16 8.59 0.39
C LYS A 242 15.88 7.79 0.59
N LEU A 243 15.18 7.44 -0.49
CA LEU A 243 13.97 6.62 -0.44
C LEU A 243 14.29 5.19 0.00
N GLU A 244 15.38 4.61 -0.51
CA GLU A 244 15.84 3.29 -0.11
C GLU A 244 16.06 3.20 1.42
N LYS A 245 16.68 4.23 2.02
CA LYS A 245 16.92 4.30 3.48
C LYS A 245 15.65 4.32 4.32
N ILE A 246 14.54 4.80 3.77
CA ILE A 246 13.25 4.83 4.46
C ILE A 246 12.35 3.65 4.07
N GLY A 247 12.86 2.69 3.31
CA GLY A 247 12.14 1.46 2.93
C GLY A 247 11.23 1.63 1.70
N PHE A 248 11.40 2.71 0.93
CA PHE A 248 10.66 2.98 -0.30
C PHE A 248 11.60 2.76 -1.48
N SER A 249 11.47 1.62 -2.16
CA SER A 249 12.40 1.21 -3.22
C SER A 249 11.71 0.70 -4.47
N SER A 250 10.41 1.01 -4.65
CA SER A 250 9.65 0.60 -5.84
C SER A 250 9.45 1.75 -6.84
N PRO A 251 9.26 1.44 -8.14
CA PRO A 251 8.86 2.44 -9.13
C PRO A 251 7.54 3.15 -8.80
N GLU A 252 6.62 2.49 -8.09
CA GLU A 252 5.35 3.06 -7.66
C GLU A 252 5.55 4.18 -6.63
N ASP A 253 6.42 3.95 -5.63
CA ASP A 253 6.76 4.94 -4.61
C ASP A 253 7.41 6.18 -5.23
N ALA A 254 8.31 5.96 -6.19
CA ALA A 254 8.93 7.04 -6.95
C ALA A 254 7.89 7.87 -7.73
N GLN A 255 6.88 7.20 -8.31
CA GLN A 255 5.81 7.87 -9.04
C GLN A 255 4.88 8.67 -8.12
N LYS A 256 4.54 8.14 -6.94
CA LYS A 256 3.76 8.86 -5.93
C LYS A 256 4.51 10.08 -5.40
N LEU A 257 5.79 9.93 -5.04
CA LEU A 257 6.64 11.07 -4.64
C LEU A 257 6.71 12.12 -5.75
N LYS A 258 6.82 11.70 -7.02
CA LYS A 258 6.84 12.61 -8.17
C LYS A 258 5.59 13.48 -8.26
N ASN A 259 4.46 13.11 -7.66
CA ASN A 259 3.26 13.97 -7.63
C ASN A 259 3.49 15.27 -6.85
N TYR A 260 4.43 15.29 -5.90
CA TYR A 260 4.76 16.49 -5.12
C TYR A 260 5.64 17.51 -5.87
N ARG A 261 6.08 17.21 -7.10
CA ARG A 261 7.04 18.04 -7.86
C ARG A 261 6.57 19.48 -8.14
N TYR A 262 5.26 19.70 -8.15
CA TYR A 262 4.66 21.01 -8.37
C TYR A 262 4.05 21.63 -7.10
N ALA A 263 4.33 21.07 -5.93
CA ALA A 263 3.78 21.57 -4.67
C ALA A 263 4.32 22.96 -4.35
N GLU A 264 3.39 23.91 -4.25
CA GLU A 264 3.65 25.27 -3.81
C GLU A 264 3.20 25.46 -2.36
N THR A 265 3.55 26.61 -1.77
CA THR A 265 3.12 26.95 -0.40
C THR A 265 1.63 26.75 -0.20
N ASP A 266 0.78 27.19 -1.14
CA ASP A 266 -0.67 27.02 -1.01
C ASP A 266 -1.09 25.55 -1.08
N THR A 267 -0.42 24.73 -1.90
CA THR A 267 -0.68 23.28 -1.96
C THR A 267 -0.48 22.63 -0.59
N TRP A 268 0.61 22.97 0.11
CA TRP A 268 0.89 22.43 1.44
C TRP A 268 -0.14 22.87 2.48
N VAL A 269 -0.63 24.10 2.39
CA VAL A 269 -1.71 24.60 3.26
C VAL A 269 -3.02 23.86 3.00
N VAL A 270 -3.36 23.61 1.73
CA VAL A 270 -4.57 22.86 1.36
C VAL A 270 -4.43 21.39 1.76
N LEU A 271 -3.26 20.77 1.58
CA LEU A 271 -3.00 19.41 2.03
C LEU A 271 -3.10 19.28 3.56
N GLU A 272 -2.55 20.24 4.32
CA GLU A 272 -2.73 20.27 5.78
C GLU A 272 -4.21 20.32 6.15
N LEU A 273 -4.98 21.19 5.48
CA LEU A 273 -6.41 21.34 5.74
C LEU A 273 -7.18 20.06 5.39
N PHE A 274 -6.90 19.48 4.23
CA PHE A 274 -7.45 18.19 3.82
C PHE A 274 -7.17 17.11 4.86
N HIS A 275 -5.91 16.99 5.27
CA HIS A 275 -5.47 16.00 6.24
C HIS A 275 -6.21 16.14 7.58
N LYS A 276 -6.33 17.38 8.09
CA LYS A 276 -7.10 17.66 9.32
C LYS A 276 -8.55 17.23 9.24
N VAL A 277 -9.22 17.55 8.14
CA VAL A 277 -10.63 17.18 7.94
C VAL A 277 -10.75 15.65 7.89
N MET A 278 -9.81 14.98 7.20
CA MET A 278 -9.75 13.51 7.15
C MET A 278 -9.49 12.87 8.52
N LEU A 279 -8.64 13.45 9.37
CA LEU A 279 -8.39 12.95 10.73
C LEU A 279 -9.60 13.12 11.65
N ALA A 280 -10.39 14.17 11.44
CA ALA A 280 -11.55 14.46 12.27
C ALA A 280 -12.76 13.59 11.98
N TYR A 281 -12.88 13.06 10.77
CA TYR A 281 -13.93 12.09 10.42
C TYR A 281 -13.67 10.72 11.06
N ALA A 282 -14.76 10.07 11.46
CA ALA A 282 -14.70 8.69 11.94
C ALA A 282 -14.33 7.74 10.79
N ASP A 283 -13.67 6.63 11.13
CA ASP A 283 -13.43 5.52 10.19
C ASP A 283 -14.68 4.65 9.96
N GLU A 284 -15.84 5.11 10.42
CA GLU A 284 -17.12 4.41 10.30
C GLU A 284 -17.85 4.83 9.03
N ASN A 285 -18.61 3.90 8.46
CA ASN A 285 -19.51 4.21 7.37
C ASN A 285 -20.63 5.14 7.85
N ILE A 286 -21.12 5.99 6.96
CA ILE A 286 -22.38 6.69 7.18
C ILE A 286 -23.49 5.65 7.29
N GLU A 287 -24.43 5.84 8.22
CA GLU A 287 -25.55 4.92 8.44
C GLU A 287 -26.26 4.61 7.10
N ASP A 288 -26.51 3.33 6.85
CA ASP A 288 -27.11 2.80 5.61
C ASP A 288 -26.30 2.99 4.31
N LEU A 289 -25.07 3.50 4.36
CA LEU A 289 -24.20 3.65 3.20
C LEU A 289 -22.96 2.73 3.26
N PRO A 290 -22.43 2.30 2.10
CA PRO A 290 -21.24 1.45 2.05
C PRO A 290 -19.93 2.23 2.23
N PHE A 291 -19.97 3.55 2.46
CA PHE A 291 -18.82 4.44 2.56
C PHE A 291 -18.95 5.42 3.73
N GLY A 292 -17.81 5.93 4.22
CA GLY A 292 -17.73 6.91 5.31
C GLY A 292 -17.56 8.35 4.84
N GLU A 293 -17.51 9.29 5.78
CA GLU A 293 -17.32 10.73 5.49
C GLU A 293 -15.95 11.00 4.82
N LYS A 294 -14.92 10.23 5.18
CA LYS A 294 -13.60 10.27 4.53
C LYS A 294 -13.69 9.99 3.04
N ASP A 295 -14.46 8.96 2.66
CA ASP A 295 -14.65 8.58 1.26
C ASP A 295 -15.41 9.68 0.50
N CYS A 296 -16.36 10.36 1.14
CA CYS A 296 -17.09 11.48 0.52
C CYS A 296 -16.14 12.58 0.03
N LEU A 297 -15.10 12.93 0.80
CA LEU A 297 -14.13 13.94 0.39
C LEU A 297 -13.24 13.48 -0.77
N LEU A 298 -12.80 12.21 -0.75
CA LEU A 298 -12.05 11.63 -1.86
C LEU A 298 -12.89 11.60 -3.14
N ILE A 299 -14.16 11.20 -3.01
CA ILE A 299 -15.16 11.22 -4.10
C ILE A 299 -15.37 12.65 -4.61
N LEU A 300 -15.48 13.64 -3.73
CA LEU A 300 -15.63 15.04 -4.12
C LEU A 300 -14.44 15.50 -4.96
N LEU A 301 -13.21 15.25 -4.50
CA LEU A 301 -12.00 15.62 -5.24
C LEU A 301 -11.97 14.94 -6.62
N ASN A 302 -12.29 13.64 -6.67
CA ASN A 302 -12.35 12.90 -7.92
C ASN A 302 -13.41 13.48 -8.88
N TRP A 303 -14.59 13.80 -8.34
CA TRP A 303 -15.68 14.38 -9.13
C TRP A 303 -15.32 15.75 -9.70
N LEU A 304 -14.60 16.59 -8.95
CA LEU A 304 -14.09 17.86 -9.48
C LEU A 304 -13.11 17.63 -10.64
N VAL A 305 -12.26 16.61 -10.57
CA VAL A 305 -11.31 16.26 -11.65
C VAL A 305 -12.05 15.81 -12.91
N ASP A 306 -13.18 15.11 -12.76
CA ASP A 306 -14.01 14.66 -13.88
C ASP A 306 -14.75 15.80 -14.59
N ILE A 307 -14.86 16.99 -13.99
CA ILE A 307 -15.48 18.15 -14.61
C ILE A 307 -14.49 18.79 -15.60
N PRO A 308 -14.73 18.76 -16.93
CA PRO A 308 -13.74 19.18 -17.92
C PRO A 308 -13.33 20.66 -17.79
N SER A 309 -14.23 21.53 -17.33
CA SER A 309 -13.95 22.95 -17.12
C SER A 309 -13.09 23.23 -15.88
N LEU A 310 -12.96 22.27 -14.97
CA LEU A 310 -12.15 22.37 -13.75
C LEU A 310 -10.84 21.60 -13.85
N ARG A 311 -10.66 20.78 -14.89
CA ARG A 311 -9.39 20.09 -15.16
C ARG A 311 -8.38 21.03 -15.84
N LYS A 312 -7.10 20.86 -15.56
CA LYS A 312 -6.03 21.44 -16.37
C LYS A 312 -6.17 20.87 -17.78
N GLN A 313 -6.22 21.76 -18.78
CA GLN A 313 -6.13 21.32 -20.16
C GLN A 313 -4.73 20.75 -20.37
N SER A 314 -4.63 19.49 -20.75
CA SER A 314 -3.38 18.93 -21.24
C SER A 314 -2.94 19.80 -22.41
N ALA A 315 -1.73 20.36 -22.33
CA ALA A 315 -1.15 21.03 -23.49
C ALA A 315 -1.16 20.02 -24.65
N MET A 316 -1.90 20.34 -25.72
CA MET A 316 -1.90 19.58 -26.97
C MET A 316 -0.54 19.60 -27.63
#